data_AF-A0A558D3G2-F1
#
_entry.id   AF-A0A558D3G2-F1
#
_cell.length_a   1.000
_cell.length_b   1.000
_cell.length_c   1.000
_cell.angle_alpha   90.00
_cell.angle_beta   90.00
_cell.angle_gamma   90.00
#
_symmetry.space_group_name_H-M   'P 1'
#
loop_
_entity.id
_entity.type
_entity.pdbx_description
1 polymer ?
#
loop_
_entity_poly.entity_id
_entity_poly.type
_entity_poly.pdbx_seq_one_letter_code
_entity_poly.pdbx_strand_id
1 'polypeptide(L)'
;MNNQRRETLKAGGGLGVLGLLAAAGLIKPELAEAAWNKSAFDAKTLDTAMSAMGAGKPVESADVQITAPDIAENGAVVPVGVVSNLPNTEQISIMIEKNPNMLAATFDIPAGTLPDVQTRVKMGQTSDVYAVVKADGKYYMAKKEIKVTLGGCGG
;
A
#
# COMPACT_ATOMS: atom_id res chain seq x y z
N MET A 1 -24.23 44.46 16.76
CA MET A 1 -25.00 43.19 16.97
C MET A 1 -24.00 42.12 17.38
N ASN A 2 -24.24 41.41 18.49
CA ASN A 2 -23.22 40.59 19.15
C ASN A 2 -23.06 39.20 18.48
N ASN A 3 -22.15 39.10 17.51
CA ASN A 3 -21.93 37.90 16.68
C ASN A 3 -21.51 36.66 17.50
N GLN A 4 -20.82 36.86 18.62
CA GLN A 4 -20.36 35.77 19.49
C GLN A 4 -21.49 34.93 20.09
N ARG A 5 -22.64 35.56 20.41
CA ARG A 5 -23.83 34.84 20.93
C ARG A 5 -24.52 33.99 19.87
N ARG A 6 -24.55 34.50 18.63
CA ARG A 6 -25.12 33.79 17.49
C ARG A 6 -24.24 32.62 17.08
N GLU A 7 -22.92 32.78 17.13
CA GLU A 7 -21.98 31.69 16.85
C GLU A 7 -22.02 30.60 17.92
N THR A 8 -22.07 30.96 19.21
CA THR A 8 -22.18 29.97 20.30
C THR A 8 -23.49 29.19 20.24
N LEU A 9 -24.61 29.81 19.90
CA LEU A 9 -25.89 29.10 19.70
C LEU A 9 -25.86 28.18 18.47
N LYS A 10 -25.23 28.61 17.37
CA LYS A 10 -25.05 27.76 16.18
C LYS A 10 -24.12 26.58 16.45
N ALA A 11 -23.00 26.81 17.14
CA ALA A 11 -22.04 25.78 17.51
C ALA A 11 -22.65 24.77 18.51
N GLY A 12 -23.37 25.26 19.53
CA GLY A 12 -24.06 24.43 20.51
C GLY A 12 -25.18 23.58 19.89
N GLY A 13 -25.96 24.16 18.97
CA GLY A 13 -26.99 23.43 18.23
C GLY A 13 -26.42 22.34 17.33
N GLY A 14 -25.33 22.62 16.62
CA GLY A 14 -24.65 21.64 15.77
C GLY A 14 -24.08 20.45 16.55
N LEU A 15 -23.45 20.72 17.71
CA LEU A 15 -22.91 19.67 18.59
C LEU A 15 -24.01 18.81 19.22
N GLY A 16 -25.15 19.40 19.58
CA GLY A 16 -26.29 18.67 20.13
C GLY A 16 -26.92 17.70 19.14
N VAL A 17 -27.06 18.11 17.87
CA VAL A 17 -27.58 17.25 16.80
C VAL A 17 -26.60 16.11 16.51
N LEU A 18 -25.30 16.39 16.44
CA LEU A 18 -24.28 15.35 16.24
C LEU A 18 -24.26 14.33 17.40
N GLY A 19 -24.38 14.79 18.65
CA GLY A 19 -24.47 13.92 19.82
C GLY A 19 -25.70 13.02 19.80
N LEU A 20 -26.86 13.54 19.39
CA LEU A 20 -28.08 12.75 19.22
C LEU A 20 -27.97 11.72 18.08
N LEU A 21 -27.35 12.10 16.95
CA LEU A 21 -27.14 11.19 15.83
C LEU A 21 -26.13 10.08 16.16
N ALA A 22 -25.11 10.37 16.99
CA ALA A 22 -24.19 9.37 17.52
C ALA A 22 -24.89 8.42 18.51
N ALA A 23 -25.68 8.96 19.44
CA ALA A 23 -26.45 8.15 20.39
C ALA A 23 -27.52 7.28 19.72
N ALA A 24 -28.11 7.77 18.62
CA ALA A 24 -29.04 7.02 17.77
C ALA A 24 -28.34 5.98 16.87
N GLY A 25 -27.01 5.90 16.91
CA GLY A 25 -26.21 4.95 16.11
C GLY A 25 -26.16 5.27 14.61
N LEU A 26 -26.63 6.45 14.19
CA LEU A 26 -26.59 6.92 12.81
C LEU A 26 -25.20 7.43 12.42
N ILE A 27 -24.44 7.95 13.38
CA ILE A 27 -23.02 8.28 13.23
C ILE A 27 -22.24 7.31 14.11
N LYS A 28 -21.74 6.25 13.50
CA LYS A 28 -20.82 5.31 14.16
C LYS A 28 -19.38 5.80 13.98
N PRO A 29 -18.52 5.69 15.00
CA PRO A 29 -17.09 5.98 14.84
C PRO A 29 -16.42 5.11 13.76
N GLU A 30 -17.00 3.94 13.45
CA GLU A 30 -16.58 3.08 12.33
C GLU A 30 -16.70 3.72 10.94
N LEU A 31 -17.55 4.75 10.76
CA LEU A 31 -17.63 5.50 9.50
C LEU A 31 -16.49 6.51 9.33
N ALA A 32 -15.77 6.83 10.42
CA ALA A 32 -14.59 7.69 10.41
C ALA A 32 -13.29 6.91 10.23
N GLU A 33 -13.34 5.58 10.23
CA GLU A 33 -12.25 4.72 9.76
C GLU A 33 -12.19 4.83 8.22
N ALA A 34 -11.53 5.89 7.74
CA ALA A 34 -10.96 5.85 6.40
C ALA A 34 -10.11 4.58 6.35
N ALA A 35 -10.48 3.67 5.43
CA ALA A 35 -9.96 2.30 5.30
C ALA A 35 -8.42 2.24 5.27
N TRP A 36 -7.78 2.39 6.42
CA TRP A 36 -6.38 2.12 6.61
C TRP A 36 -6.28 0.61 6.67
N ASN A 37 -5.71 0.02 5.64
CA ASN A 37 -5.63 -1.43 5.48
C ASN A 37 -4.57 -2.00 6.45
N LYS A 38 -4.82 -1.86 7.76
CA LYS A 38 -3.91 -2.15 8.86
C LYS A 38 -3.39 -3.58 8.82
N SER A 39 -4.24 -4.52 8.40
CA SER A 39 -3.91 -5.92 8.20
C SER A 39 -2.88 -6.17 7.08
N ALA A 40 -2.91 -5.37 6.01
CA ALA A 40 -1.92 -5.47 4.92
C ALA A 40 -0.57 -4.87 5.31
N PHE A 41 -0.58 -3.83 6.15
CA PHE A 41 0.64 -3.17 6.64
C PHE A 41 1.31 -3.92 7.81
N ASP A 42 0.55 -4.52 8.74
CA ASP A 42 1.07 -5.28 9.91
C ASP A 42 1.47 -6.74 9.56
N ALA A 43 1.31 -7.16 8.30
CA ALA A 43 1.59 -8.51 7.86
C ALA A 43 3.11 -8.82 7.89
N LYS A 44 3.53 -9.67 8.84
CA LYS A 44 4.92 -10.11 9.03
C LYS A 44 5.32 -11.29 8.14
N THR A 45 4.38 -11.92 7.45
CA THR A 45 4.64 -13.07 6.58
C THR A 45 4.00 -12.86 5.22
N LEU A 46 4.65 -13.32 4.15
CA LEU A 46 4.16 -13.22 2.77
C LEU A 46 2.73 -13.74 2.64
N ASP A 47 2.41 -14.88 3.26
CA ASP A 47 1.05 -15.44 3.21
C ASP A 47 -0.01 -14.52 3.83
N THR A 48 0.32 -13.79 4.90
CA THR A 48 -0.61 -12.82 5.51
C THR A 48 -0.79 -11.57 4.67
N ALA A 49 0.29 -11.07 4.06
CA ALA A 49 0.22 -9.89 3.19
C ALA A 49 -0.51 -10.21 1.86
N MET A 50 -0.28 -11.41 1.32
CA MET A 50 -0.98 -11.91 0.13
C MET A 50 -2.45 -12.22 0.41
N SER A 51 -2.76 -12.77 1.59
CA SER A 51 -4.16 -12.94 2.01
C SER A 51 -4.87 -11.59 2.21
N ALA A 52 -4.18 -10.59 2.76
CA ALA A 52 -4.71 -9.24 2.96
C ALA A 52 -4.95 -8.50 1.62
N MET A 53 -4.13 -8.78 0.60
CA MET A 53 -4.35 -8.30 -0.77
C MET A 53 -5.41 -9.09 -1.54
N GLY A 54 -5.95 -10.18 -1.00
CA GLY A 54 -6.83 -11.10 -1.72
C GLY A 54 -6.11 -11.88 -2.83
N ALA A 55 -4.77 -11.95 -2.76
CA ALA A 55 -3.91 -12.56 -3.76
C ALA A 55 -3.80 -14.09 -3.66
N GLY A 56 -4.18 -14.68 -2.52
CA GLY A 56 -4.07 -16.11 -2.29
C GLY A 56 -2.63 -16.60 -2.49
N LYS A 57 -2.45 -17.67 -3.28
CA LYS A 57 -1.12 -18.13 -3.72
C LYS A 57 -0.82 -17.57 -5.11
N PRO A 58 0.04 -16.55 -5.23
CA PRO A 58 0.46 -16.01 -6.53
C PRO A 58 1.23 -17.07 -7.33
N VAL A 59 1.13 -17.01 -8.64
CA VAL A 59 1.89 -17.89 -9.54
C VAL A 59 3.16 -17.17 -10.00
N GLU A 60 4.34 -17.79 -9.88
CA GLU A 60 5.56 -17.22 -10.47
C GLU A 60 5.39 -17.11 -11.99
N SER A 61 5.64 -15.92 -12.56
CA SER A 61 5.53 -15.68 -14.01
C SER A 61 6.76 -14.96 -14.55
N ALA A 62 7.25 -15.41 -15.70
CA ALA A 62 8.33 -14.77 -16.45
C ALA A 62 7.88 -13.47 -17.15
N ASP A 63 6.57 -13.23 -17.25
CA ASP A 63 6.03 -12.04 -17.89
C ASP A 63 6.12 -10.79 -16.99
N VAL A 64 6.38 -10.99 -15.69
CA VAL A 64 6.62 -9.90 -14.72
C VAL A 64 8.13 -9.73 -14.54
N GLN A 65 8.65 -8.57 -14.91
CA GLN A 65 10.07 -8.25 -14.85
C GLN A 65 10.35 -7.20 -13.79
N ILE A 66 11.36 -7.47 -12.94
CA ILE A 66 11.82 -6.54 -11.91
C ILE A 66 13.19 -5.98 -12.32
N THR A 67 13.25 -4.67 -12.51
CA THR A 67 14.49 -3.93 -12.75
C THR A 67 14.92 -3.25 -11.46
N ALA A 68 15.97 -3.74 -10.84
CA ALA A 68 16.56 -3.14 -9.65
C ALA A 68 18.08 -3.41 -9.63
N PRO A 69 18.88 -2.58 -8.95
CA PRO A 69 20.30 -2.87 -8.78
C PRO A 69 20.51 -4.10 -7.90
N ASP A 70 21.57 -4.87 -8.15
CA ASP A 70 21.90 -6.04 -7.31
C ASP A 70 22.47 -5.61 -5.95
N ILE A 71 23.07 -4.41 -5.90
CA ILE A 71 23.62 -3.79 -4.70
C ILE A 71 23.08 -2.36 -4.58
N ALA A 72 22.40 -2.07 -3.47
CA ALA A 72 21.95 -0.75 -3.09
C ALA A 72 22.91 -0.14 -2.04
N GLU A 73 23.67 0.87 -2.44
CA GLU A 73 24.57 1.60 -1.54
C GLU A 73 23.83 2.48 -0.53
N ASN A 74 22.64 2.95 -0.92
CA ASN A 74 21.78 3.77 -0.07
C ASN A 74 20.40 3.13 0.04
N GLY A 75 20.15 2.44 1.16
CA GLY A 75 18.86 1.82 1.43
C GLY A 75 17.71 2.83 1.59
N ALA A 76 17.98 4.13 1.75
CA ALA A 76 16.90 5.12 1.87
C ALA A 76 16.24 5.43 0.52
N VAL A 77 16.92 5.14 -0.59
CA VAL A 77 16.45 5.46 -1.95
C VAL A 77 16.90 4.36 -2.91
N VAL A 78 16.20 3.23 -2.91
CA VAL A 78 16.46 2.13 -3.85
C VAL A 78 15.52 2.25 -5.05
N PRO A 79 16.02 2.41 -6.29
CA PRO A 79 15.18 2.42 -7.47
C PRO A 79 14.71 0.99 -7.80
N VAL A 80 13.41 0.81 -7.89
CA VAL A 80 12.76 -0.44 -8.29
C VAL A 80 11.79 -0.15 -9.43
N GLY A 81 12.01 -0.82 -10.55
CA GLY A 81 11.13 -0.86 -11.71
C GLY A 81 10.42 -2.21 -11.80
N VAL A 82 9.13 -2.18 -12.10
CA VAL A 82 8.33 -3.38 -12.37
C VAL A 82 7.61 -3.18 -13.70
N VAL A 83 7.84 -4.11 -14.63
CA VAL A 83 7.18 -4.16 -15.93
C VAL A 83 6.37 -5.45 -16.00
N SER A 84 5.09 -5.33 -16.34
CA SER A 84 4.22 -6.48 -16.59
C SER A 84 3.92 -6.62 -18.08
N ASN A 85 4.29 -7.73 -18.70
CA ASN A 85 3.88 -8.02 -20.07
C ASN A 85 2.52 -8.75 -20.14
N LEU A 86 1.87 -8.94 -19.00
CA LEU A 86 0.57 -9.60 -18.92
C LEU A 86 -0.54 -8.70 -19.50
N PRO A 87 -1.44 -9.25 -20.34
CA PRO A 87 -2.61 -8.51 -20.81
C PRO A 87 -3.51 -8.15 -19.62
N ASN A 88 -4.21 -7.02 -19.71
CA ASN A 88 -5.16 -6.55 -18.67
C ASN A 88 -4.57 -6.51 -17.25
N THR A 89 -3.35 -6.01 -17.10
CA THR A 89 -2.79 -5.73 -15.78
C THR A 89 -3.63 -4.66 -15.08
N GLU A 90 -4.25 -5.02 -13.97
CA GLU A 90 -5.13 -4.15 -13.16
C GLU A 90 -4.37 -3.46 -12.03
N GLN A 91 -3.38 -4.15 -11.44
CA GLN A 91 -2.67 -3.66 -10.26
C GLN A 91 -1.25 -4.23 -10.20
N ILE A 92 -0.30 -3.39 -9.78
CA ILE A 92 1.09 -3.78 -9.50
C ILE A 92 1.40 -3.43 -8.05
N SER A 93 1.82 -4.40 -7.26
CA SER A 93 2.24 -4.23 -5.87
C SER A 93 3.70 -4.62 -5.70
N ILE A 94 4.44 -3.84 -4.93
CA ILE A 94 5.85 -4.06 -4.60
C ILE A 94 5.92 -4.41 -3.12
N MET A 95 6.50 -5.56 -2.80
CA MET A 95 6.61 -6.07 -1.45
C MET A 95 8.07 -6.37 -1.12
N ILE A 96 8.48 -6.09 0.11
CA ILE A 96 9.85 -6.20 0.58
C ILE A 96 9.84 -7.01 1.87
N GLU A 97 10.39 -8.22 1.84
CA GLU A 97 10.19 -9.22 2.90
C GLU A 97 10.62 -8.76 4.29
N LYS A 98 11.79 -8.11 4.36
CA LYS A 98 12.41 -7.77 5.65
C LYS A 98 12.25 -6.31 6.05
N ASN A 99 11.35 -5.59 5.39
CA ASN A 99 10.97 -4.26 5.84
C ASN A 99 9.94 -4.35 6.99
N PRO A 100 9.88 -3.34 7.89
CA PRO A 100 8.85 -3.29 8.93
C PRO A 100 7.42 -3.38 8.38
N ASN A 101 7.18 -2.72 7.24
CA ASN A 101 5.98 -2.88 6.43
C ASN A 101 6.36 -3.65 5.17
N MET A 102 5.77 -4.83 4.97
CA MET A 102 6.08 -5.67 3.82
C MET A 102 5.58 -5.05 2.51
N LEU A 103 4.41 -4.43 2.50
CA LEU A 103 3.90 -3.72 1.33
C LEU A 103 4.59 -2.34 1.21
N ALA A 104 5.39 -2.16 0.17
CA ALA A 104 6.10 -0.92 -0.08
C ALA A 104 5.27 0.08 -0.90
N ALA A 105 4.56 -0.42 -1.92
CA ALA A 105 3.69 0.38 -2.77
C ALA A 105 2.70 -0.50 -3.51
N THR A 106 1.53 0.08 -3.83
CA THR A 106 0.53 -0.52 -4.72
C THR A 106 0.11 0.53 -5.74
N PHE A 107 0.06 0.13 -7.00
CA PHE A 107 -0.29 0.96 -8.14
C PHE A 107 -1.47 0.33 -8.86
N ASP A 108 -2.60 1.01 -8.89
CA ASP A 108 -3.72 0.63 -9.72
C ASP A 108 -3.46 1.12 -11.15
N ILE A 109 -3.59 0.22 -12.12
CA ILE A 109 -3.29 0.46 -13.54
C ILE A 109 -4.62 0.46 -14.30
N PRO A 110 -5.14 1.64 -14.69
CA PRO A 110 -6.36 1.73 -15.47
C PRO A 110 -6.18 1.09 -16.86
N ALA A 111 -7.26 0.53 -17.40
CA ALA A 111 -7.27 -0.08 -18.72
C ALA A 111 -6.73 0.89 -19.79
N GLY A 112 -5.84 0.40 -20.66
CA GLY A 112 -5.16 1.20 -21.68
C GLY A 112 -3.88 1.90 -21.22
N THR A 113 -3.50 1.76 -19.94
CA THR A 113 -2.21 2.22 -19.43
C THR A 113 -1.14 1.16 -19.63
N LEU A 114 0.06 1.57 -20.00
CA LEU A 114 1.19 0.66 -20.12
C LEU A 114 1.67 0.29 -18.70
N PRO A 115 1.65 -0.99 -18.31
CA PRO A 115 1.96 -1.44 -16.95
C PRO A 115 3.48 -1.46 -16.68
N ASP A 116 4.08 -0.28 -16.70
CA ASP A 116 5.48 -0.01 -16.37
C ASP A 116 5.53 1.01 -15.23
N VAL A 117 6.05 0.58 -14.09
CA VAL A 117 6.13 1.40 -12.89
C VAL A 117 7.56 1.46 -12.40
N GLN A 118 8.08 2.68 -12.27
CA GLN A 118 9.36 2.93 -11.65
C GLN A 118 9.18 3.80 -10.40
N THR A 119 9.64 3.30 -9.26
CA THR A 119 9.55 4.02 -7.99
C THR A 119 10.83 3.86 -7.17
N ARG A 120 10.98 4.70 -6.14
CA ARG A 120 12.06 4.63 -5.17
C ARG A 120 11.48 4.16 -3.85
N VAL A 121 11.98 3.04 -3.35
CA VAL A 121 11.53 2.43 -2.09
C VAL A 121 12.64 2.49 -1.05
N LYS A 122 12.25 2.59 0.22
CA LYS A 122 13.17 2.46 1.36
C LYS A 122 13.35 0.98 1.67
N MET A 123 14.59 0.54 1.80
CA MET A 123 14.98 -0.82 2.20
C MET A 123 15.82 -0.75 3.47
N GLY A 124 15.40 -1.49 4.49
CA GLY A 124 16.11 -1.55 5.77
C GLY A 124 17.38 -2.39 5.71
N GLN A 125 17.36 -3.48 4.95
CA GLN A 125 18.44 -4.46 4.87
C GLN A 125 18.31 -5.31 3.61
N THR A 126 19.34 -6.13 3.33
CA THR A 126 19.33 -7.13 2.25
C THR A 126 18.10 -8.03 2.36
N SER A 127 17.26 -7.98 1.33
CA SER A 127 15.98 -8.67 1.29
C SER A 127 15.53 -8.95 -0.13
N ASP A 128 14.64 -9.92 -0.25
CA ASP A 128 13.93 -10.20 -1.48
C ASP A 128 12.82 -9.17 -1.70
N VAL A 129 12.83 -8.60 -2.90
CA VAL A 129 11.75 -7.76 -3.41
C VAL A 129 10.85 -8.61 -4.29
N TYR A 130 9.57 -8.64 -3.94
CA TYR A 130 8.53 -9.32 -4.69
C TYR A 130 7.70 -8.30 -5.45
N ALA A 131 7.55 -8.51 -6.75
CA ALA A 131 6.55 -7.81 -7.55
C ALA A 131 5.34 -8.72 -7.72
N VAL A 132 4.18 -8.26 -7.26
CA VAL A 132 2.91 -8.96 -7.36
C VAL A 132 2.01 -8.20 -8.31
N VAL A 133 1.59 -8.86 -9.39
CA VAL A 133 0.76 -8.26 -10.42
C VAL A 133 -0.58 -8.96 -10.47
N LYS A 134 -1.66 -8.19 -10.47
CA LYS A 134 -3.02 -8.68 -10.69
C LYS A 134 -3.41 -8.45 -12.15
N ALA A 135 -3.77 -9.52 -12.85
CA ALA A 135 -4.24 -9.48 -14.24
C ALA A 135 -5.38 -10.50 -14.44
N ASP A 136 -6.48 -10.07 -15.07
CA ASP A 136 -7.68 -10.89 -15.30
C ASP A 136 -8.17 -11.64 -14.03
N GLY A 137 -8.12 -10.97 -12.86
CA GLY A 137 -8.49 -11.56 -11.58
C GLY A 137 -7.52 -12.61 -11.00
N LYS A 138 -6.38 -12.86 -11.65
CA LYS A 138 -5.31 -13.75 -11.17
C LYS A 138 -4.12 -12.94 -10.67
N TYR A 139 -3.37 -13.53 -9.75
CA TYR A 139 -2.17 -12.93 -9.18
C TYR A 139 -0.93 -13.66 -9.66
N TYR A 140 0.02 -12.89 -10.16
CA TYR A 140 1.31 -13.32 -10.65
C TYR A 140 2.41 -12.69 -9.81
N MET A 141 3.54 -13.38 -9.66
CA MET A 141 4.67 -12.85 -8.92
C MET A 141 5.99 -13.01 -9.66
N ALA A 142 6.91 -12.09 -9.37
CA ALA A 142 8.33 -12.24 -9.62
C ALA A 142 9.10 -11.84 -8.34
N LYS A 143 10.33 -12.31 -8.20
CA LYS A 143 11.19 -11.96 -7.07
C LYS A 143 12.60 -11.61 -7.52
N LYS A 144 13.22 -10.67 -6.82
CA LYS A 144 14.63 -10.30 -7.01
C LYS A 144 15.26 -9.95 -5.66
N GLU A 145 16.40 -10.58 -5.35
CA GLU A 145 17.19 -10.22 -4.16
C GLU A 145 17.94 -8.91 -4.43
N ILE A 146 17.89 -7.97 -3.48
CA ILE A 146 18.68 -6.74 -3.49
C ILE A 146 19.53 -6.68 -2.23
N LYS A 147 20.85 -6.54 -2.41
CA LYS A 147 21.79 -6.43 -1.29
C LYS A 147 21.94 -4.98 -0.87
N VAL A 148 21.66 -4.67 0.39
CA VAL A 148 21.78 -3.30 0.92
C VAL A 148 23.03 -3.23 1.81
N THR A 149 23.95 -2.31 1.50
CA THR A 149 25.17 -2.14 2.30
C THR A 149 25.00 -1.14 3.43
N LEU A 150 24.16 -0.11 3.22
CA LEU A 150 23.79 0.87 4.24
C LEU A 150 22.26 0.93 4.35
N GLY A 151 21.71 0.38 5.43
CA GLY A 151 20.26 0.31 5.68
C GLY A 151 19.62 1.69 5.80
N GLY A 152 18.48 1.91 5.15
CA GLY A 152 17.79 3.20 5.10
C GLY A 152 16.50 3.31 5.92
N CYS A 153 16.17 2.26 6.70
CA CYS A 153 14.95 2.20 7.52
C CYS A 153 15.20 2.65 8.98
N GLY A 154 16.01 3.70 9.15
CA GLY A 154 16.30 4.31 10.44
C GLY A 154 16.23 5.83 10.30
N GLY A 155 15.04 6.36 10.56
CA GLY A 155 14.89 7.75 11.01
C GLY A 155 14.90 7.77 12.53
#